data_AF-A0A9D1G8T8-F1
#
_entry.id   AF-A0A9D1G8T8-F1
#
_cell.length_a   1.000
_cell.length_b   1.000
_cell.length_c   1.000
_cell.angle_alpha   90.00
_cell.angle_beta   90.00
_cell.angle_gamma   90.00
#
_symmetry.space_group_name_H-M   'P 1'
#
loop_
_entity.id
_entity.type
_entity.pdbx_description
1 polymer ?
#
loop_
_entity_poly.entity_id
_entity_poly.type
_entity_poly.pdbx_seq_one_letter_code
_entity_poly.pdbx_strand_id
1 'polypeptide(L)'
;MNKNYYIGLDMGTNSVGWAVTDQEYNLIKLKGTHAWGARIFQEAKDKKGTRAIRSSRRRMERRKYRIHLLNQLFAQEIQAIDSTFFIRLAYSAYWEVDKKDKGIGRNILFKTKQEESQFYKKYPTIWHLRKSLLENQPDAFSDLRYVYLAIHHIIKYRGNFLHEGKIKTNELQVQQIEQLNQFLINKYKELFDEDGEEKTFIANHQIVVLKEILLNKNTNKTTKEKEIKKLFDYADCESLEPYISCFSKLAVGGKFDLAKLGYEGDIQFSDPLFEEKASILQDDFRLIAIAKEMYDFVILNDLLKDQPNLSTAMVHVYETHRQDLKKLKDIIIDIDANKGLQNNDRWYFKLFKDKNSPKNYCAFVHKNSNQKRPSIDEFNKTIKEILEKYQNDVSLERQDDLKIL
;
A
#
# COMPACT_ATOMS: atom_id res chain seq x y z
N MET A 1 -47.65 4.14 -53.02
CA MET A 1 -48.12 3.01 -52.21
C MET A 1 -47.21 2.87 -51.00
N ASN A 2 -47.77 2.95 -49.79
CA ASN A 2 -47.05 2.55 -48.59
C ASN A 2 -46.92 1.03 -48.63
N LYS A 3 -45.69 0.53 -48.79
CA LYS A 3 -45.39 -0.90 -48.65
C LYS A 3 -44.95 -1.15 -47.21
N ASN A 4 -45.60 -2.12 -46.57
CA ASN A 4 -45.19 -2.58 -45.25
C ASN A 4 -43.88 -3.38 -45.36
N TYR A 5 -43.02 -3.28 -44.36
CA TYR A 5 -41.75 -3.99 -44.29
C TYR A 5 -41.43 -4.30 -42.82
N TYR A 6 -40.54 -5.26 -42.61
CA TYR A 6 -39.96 -5.57 -41.30
C TYR A 6 -38.50 -5.13 -41.25
N ILE A 7 -38.03 -4.70 -40.08
CA ILE A 7 -36.62 -4.46 -39.80
C ILE A 7 -36.22 -5.37 -38.64
N GLY A 8 -35.26 -6.26 -38.88
CA GLY A 8 -34.52 -6.95 -37.82
C GLY A 8 -33.34 -6.09 -37.41
N LEU A 9 -33.16 -5.88 -36.10
CA LEU A 9 -31.99 -5.24 -35.51
C LEU A 9 -31.30 -6.23 -34.57
N ASP A 10 -30.00 -6.39 -34.72
CA ASP A 10 -29.14 -7.14 -33.81
C ASP A 10 -28.20 -6.16 -33.11
N MET A 11 -28.46 -5.86 -31.85
CA MET A 11 -27.75 -4.83 -31.08
C MET A 11 -26.72 -5.45 -30.13
N GLY A 12 -25.48 -5.59 -30.61
CA GLY A 12 -24.33 -6.00 -29.82
C GLY A 12 -23.64 -4.83 -29.09
N THR A 13 -22.63 -5.15 -28.27
CA THR A 13 -21.87 -4.16 -27.48
C THR A 13 -20.97 -3.24 -28.33
N ASN A 14 -20.60 -3.70 -29.53
CA ASN A 14 -19.70 -3.02 -30.45
C ASN A 14 -20.19 -3.05 -31.91
N SER A 15 -21.40 -3.53 -32.14
CA SER A 15 -22.00 -3.56 -33.48
C SER A 15 -23.52 -3.48 -33.43
N VAL A 16 -24.11 -2.91 -34.46
CA VAL A 16 -25.56 -2.98 -34.70
C VAL A 16 -25.77 -3.50 -36.11
N GLY A 17 -26.24 -4.74 -36.22
CA GLY A 17 -26.69 -5.36 -37.46
C GLY A 17 -28.11 -4.96 -37.80
N TRP A 18 -28.43 -4.83 -39.09
CA TRP A 18 -29.79 -4.67 -39.55
C TRP A 18 -30.05 -5.46 -40.83
N ALA A 19 -31.30 -5.89 -41.00
CA ALA A 19 -31.81 -6.45 -42.24
C ALA A 19 -33.28 -6.03 -42.42
N VAL A 20 -33.65 -5.65 -43.65
CA VAL A 20 -35.01 -5.21 -43.97
C VAL A 20 -35.66 -6.21 -44.92
N THR A 21 -36.83 -6.72 -44.57
CA THR A 21 -37.58 -7.69 -45.37
C THR A 21 -38.98 -7.20 -45.72
N ASP A 22 -39.58 -7.75 -46.78
CA ASP A 22 -41.02 -7.65 -47.02
C ASP A 22 -41.81 -8.59 -46.10
N GLN A 23 -43.13 -8.69 -46.32
CA GLN A 23 -44.02 -9.51 -45.49
C GLN A 23 -43.83 -11.02 -45.72
N GLU A 24 -43.24 -11.39 -46.86
CA GLU A 24 -42.87 -12.74 -47.26
C GLU A 24 -41.43 -13.12 -46.85
N TYR A 25 -40.77 -12.27 -46.05
CA TYR A 25 -39.40 -12.43 -45.54
C TYR A 25 -38.29 -12.40 -46.61
N ASN A 26 -38.55 -11.79 -47.77
CA ASN A 26 -37.50 -11.53 -48.76
C ASN A 26 -36.76 -10.24 -48.44
N LEU A 27 -35.43 -10.24 -48.61
CA LEU A 27 -34.60 -9.05 -48.43
C LEU A 27 -34.95 -7.95 -49.43
N ILE A 28 -35.32 -6.79 -48.91
CA ILE A 28 -35.63 -5.61 -49.72
C ILE A 28 -34.34 -5.04 -50.32
N LYS A 29 -34.40 -4.63 -51.58
CA LYS A 29 -33.34 -3.84 -52.22
C LYS A 29 -33.69 -2.36 -52.23
N LEU A 30 -32.79 -1.53 -51.72
CA LEU A 30 -32.85 -0.08 -51.80
C LEU A 30 -31.76 0.38 -52.78
N LYS A 31 -32.15 1.09 -53.85
CA LYS A 31 -31.23 1.64 -54.87
C LYS A 31 -30.23 0.61 -55.43
N GLY A 32 -30.68 -0.63 -55.65
CA GLY A 32 -29.87 -1.71 -56.23
C GLY A 32 -29.08 -2.54 -55.21
N THR A 33 -28.99 -2.12 -53.95
CA THR A 33 -28.30 -2.84 -52.88
C THR A 33 -29.29 -3.46 -51.89
N HIS A 34 -29.01 -4.67 -51.39
CA HIS A 34 -29.80 -5.27 -50.32
C HIS A 34 -29.76 -4.39 -49.06
N ALA A 35 -30.91 -4.16 -48.45
CA ALA A 35 -31.08 -3.35 -47.25
C ALA A 35 -30.70 -4.15 -45.99
N TRP A 36 -29.45 -4.59 -45.94
CA TRP A 36 -28.85 -5.25 -44.78
C TRP A 36 -27.43 -4.74 -44.59
N GLY A 37 -26.93 -4.81 -43.37
CA GLY A 37 -25.60 -4.35 -43.04
C GLY A 37 -25.33 -4.39 -41.55
N ALA A 38 -24.16 -3.91 -41.17
CA ALA A 38 -23.81 -3.74 -39.77
C ALA A 38 -23.01 -2.45 -39.58
N ARG A 39 -23.26 -1.75 -38.47
CA ARG A 39 -22.47 -0.61 -38.01
C ARG A 39 -21.57 -1.10 -36.91
N ILE A 40 -20.27 -1.16 -37.18
CA ILE A 40 -19.25 -1.52 -36.18
C ILE A 40 -18.73 -0.23 -35.52
N PHE A 41 -18.62 -0.21 -34.20
CA PHE A 41 -18.10 0.92 -33.42
C PHE A 41 -17.25 0.44 -32.24
N GLN A 42 -16.48 1.34 -31.64
CA GLN A 42 -15.73 1.01 -30.42
C GLN A 42 -16.69 0.87 -29.24
N GLU A 43 -16.51 -0.19 -28.46
CA GLU A 43 -17.28 -0.45 -27.26
C GLU A 43 -17.23 0.75 -26.29
N ALA A 44 -18.37 1.03 -25.65
CA ALA A 44 -18.47 2.10 -24.69
C ALA A 44 -17.55 1.83 -23.49
N LYS A 45 -16.66 2.78 -23.19
CA LYS A 45 -15.82 2.71 -22.00
C LYS A 45 -16.62 3.15 -20.78
N ASP A 46 -16.54 2.37 -19.72
CA ASP A 46 -17.13 2.77 -18.43
C ASP A 46 -16.51 4.07 -17.90
N LYS A 47 -17.21 4.71 -16.97
CA LYS A 47 -16.71 5.93 -16.30
C LYS A 47 -15.82 5.61 -15.08
N LYS A 48 -15.56 4.34 -14.74
CA LYS A 48 -14.79 3.93 -13.56
C LYS A 48 -13.36 4.45 -13.65
N GLY A 49 -12.70 4.27 -14.80
CA GLY A 49 -11.34 4.80 -15.03
C GLY A 49 -11.24 6.33 -14.93
N THR A 50 -12.23 7.05 -15.47
CA THR A 50 -12.28 8.53 -15.40
C THR A 50 -12.45 9.02 -13.96
N ARG A 51 -13.26 8.33 -13.16
CA ARG A 51 -13.45 8.61 -11.73
C ARG A 51 -12.12 8.49 -10.97
N ALA A 52 -11.41 7.38 -11.13
CA ALA A 52 -10.13 7.12 -10.46
C ALA A 52 -9.08 8.20 -10.76
N ILE A 53 -8.95 8.62 -12.04
CA ILE A 53 -8.01 9.69 -12.43
C ILE A 53 -8.37 11.02 -11.76
N ARG A 54 -9.67 11.38 -11.72
CA ARG A 54 -10.14 12.61 -11.07
C ARG A 54 -9.87 12.59 -9.57
N SER A 55 -10.17 11.48 -8.89
CA SER A 55 -9.90 11.28 -7.47
C SER A 55 -8.40 11.45 -7.16
N SER A 56 -7.53 10.81 -7.96
CA SER A 56 -6.09 10.91 -7.82
C SER A 56 -5.55 12.34 -7.97
N ARG A 57 -6.01 13.07 -8.99
CA ARG A 57 -5.65 14.50 -9.18
C ARG A 57 -6.02 15.34 -7.96
N ARG A 58 -7.26 15.22 -7.47
CA ARG A 58 -7.72 15.95 -6.27
C ARG A 58 -6.89 15.59 -5.03
N ARG A 59 -6.55 14.31 -4.84
CA ARG A 59 -5.70 13.84 -3.73
C ARG A 59 -4.33 14.51 -3.77
N MET A 60 -3.70 14.58 -4.95
CA MET A 60 -2.40 15.21 -5.13
C MET A 60 -2.45 16.72 -4.85
N GLU A 61 -3.45 17.43 -5.37
CA GLU A 61 -3.61 18.87 -5.14
C GLU A 61 -3.86 19.18 -3.67
N ARG A 62 -4.73 18.42 -2.98
CA ARG A 62 -4.93 18.57 -1.53
C ARG A 62 -3.67 18.28 -0.73
N ARG A 63 -2.84 17.33 -1.17
CA ARG A 63 -1.54 17.05 -0.52
C ARG A 63 -0.59 18.23 -0.68
N LYS A 64 -0.49 18.82 -1.87
CA LYS A 64 0.30 20.04 -2.10
C LYS A 64 -0.21 21.20 -1.25
N TYR A 65 -1.52 21.39 -1.19
CA TYR A 65 -2.14 22.45 -0.39
C TYR A 65 -1.84 22.31 1.11
N ARG A 66 -1.90 21.10 1.69
CA ARG A 66 -1.50 20.87 3.08
C ARG A 66 -0.05 21.28 3.37
N ILE A 67 0.86 21.00 2.43
CA ILE A 67 2.26 21.37 2.57
C ILE A 67 2.45 22.88 2.39
N HIS A 68 1.68 23.52 1.50
CA HIS A 68 1.66 24.97 1.36
C HIS A 68 1.23 25.65 2.68
N LEU A 69 0.16 25.18 3.32
CA LEU A 69 -0.28 25.71 4.62
C LEU A 69 0.79 25.52 5.71
N LEU A 70 1.44 24.36 5.75
CA LEU A 70 2.56 24.12 6.67
C LEU A 70 3.72 25.09 6.41
N ASN A 71 4.06 25.34 5.14
CA ASN A 71 5.12 26.29 4.79
C ASN A 71 4.76 27.70 5.23
N GLN A 72 3.52 28.14 5.06
CA GLN A 72 3.06 29.45 5.51
C GLN A 72 3.16 29.59 7.04
N LEU A 73 2.78 28.56 7.79
CA LEU A 73 2.87 28.55 9.25
C LEU A 73 4.31 28.75 9.75
N PHE A 74 5.29 28.14 9.09
CA PHE A 74 6.71 28.22 9.46
C PHE A 74 7.48 29.32 8.70
N ALA A 75 6.83 30.05 7.80
CA ALA A 75 7.50 30.93 6.83
C ALA A 75 8.39 31.97 7.51
N GLN A 76 7.81 32.72 8.45
CA GLN A 76 8.49 33.82 9.14
C GLN A 76 9.70 33.33 9.93
N GLU A 77 9.51 32.34 10.80
CA GLU A 77 10.56 31.83 11.68
C GLU A 77 11.69 31.15 10.92
N ILE A 78 11.36 30.34 9.89
CA ILE A 78 12.39 29.71 9.06
C ILE A 78 13.10 30.73 8.18
N GLN A 79 12.42 31.76 7.68
CA GLN A 79 13.05 32.80 6.86
C GLN A 79 14.07 33.61 7.66
N ALA A 80 13.83 33.85 8.96
CA ALA A 80 14.78 34.51 9.85
C ALA A 80 16.08 33.69 10.02
N ILE A 81 15.98 32.36 10.04
CA ILE A 81 17.13 31.44 10.13
C ILE A 81 17.80 31.24 8.76
N ASP A 82 16.98 30.99 7.73
CA ASP A 82 17.40 30.64 6.38
C ASP A 82 16.33 31.02 5.35
N SER A 83 16.46 32.24 4.84
CA SER A 83 15.58 32.82 3.82
C SER A 83 15.45 32.01 2.52
N THR A 84 16.40 31.11 2.25
CA THR A 84 16.42 30.32 1.01
C THR A 84 15.95 28.87 1.21
N PHE A 85 15.61 28.45 2.43
CA PHE A 85 15.23 27.07 2.74
C PHE A 85 14.06 26.54 1.90
N PHE A 86 12.93 27.25 1.90
CA PHE A 86 11.75 26.83 1.13
C PHE A 86 11.97 26.91 -0.38
N ILE A 87 12.82 27.84 -0.84
CA ILE A 87 13.20 27.95 -2.25
C ILE A 87 13.98 26.70 -2.66
N ARG A 88 14.96 26.25 -1.85
CA ARG A 88 15.70 25.01 -2.14
C ARG A 88 14.80 23.78 -2.18
N LEU A 89 13.83 23.68 -1.26
CA LEU A 89 12.86 22.58 -1.28
C LEU A 89 11.98 22.60 -2.55
N ALA A 90 11.47 23.77 -2.93
CA ALA A 90 10.64 23.94 -4.12
C ALA A 90 11.41 23.60 -5.41
N TYR A 91 12.69 23.92 -5.47
CA TYR A 91 13.55 23.67 -6.62
C TYR A 91 14.43 22.42 -6.49
N SER A 92 14.14 21.53 -5.54
CA SER A 92 14.93 20.32 -5.27
C SER A 92 15.08 19.38 -6.48
N ALA A 93 14.09 19.36 -7.38
CA ALA A 93 14.07 18.51 -8.56
C ALA A 93 14.89 19.03 -9.75
N TYR A 94 15.27 20.31 -9.76
CA TYR A 94 15.99 20.92 -10.88
C TYR A 94 17.50 20.69 -10.78
N TRP A 95 18.19 20.84 -11.90
CA TRP A 95 19.66 20.84 -11.92
C TRP A 95 20.21 22.14 -11.34
N GLU A 96 21.44 22.11 -10.84
CA GLU A 96 22.09 23.30 -10.26
C GLU A 96 22.14 24.49 -11.22
N VAL A 97 22.33 24.22 -12.52
CA VAL A 97 22.36 25.26 -13.57
C VAL A 97 21.05 26.03 -13.69
N ASP A 98 19.91 25.39 -13.39
CA ASP A 98 18.56 25.96 -13.50
C ASP A 98 18.13 26.71 -12.23
N LYS A 99 19.01 26.81 -11.23
CA LYS A 99 18.73 27.44 -9.93
C LYS A 99 19.53 28.70 -9.67
N LYS A 100 20.50 29.03 -10.54
CA LYS A 100 21.46 30.11 -10.34
C LYS A 100 20.77 31.46 -10.14
N ASP A 101 19.69 31.73 -10.87
CA ASP A 101 18.88 32.95 -10.77
C ASP A 101 18.12 33.06 -9.44
N LYS A 102 17.97 31.95 -8.70
CA LYS A 102 17.31 31.89 -7.38
C LYS A 102 18.26 32.05 -6.21
N GLY A 103 19.57 32.23 -6.45
CA GLY A 103 20.57 32.38 -5.39
C GLY A 103 20.78 31.12 -4.54
N ILE A 104 20.47 29.94 -5.09
CA ILE A 104 20.64 28.65 -4.40
C ILE A 104 21.58 27.74 -5.18
N GLY A 105 22.35 26.92 -4.46
CA GLY A 105 23.29 25.97 -5.05
C GLY A 105 22.72 24.56 -5.21
N ARG A 106 23.62 23.58 -5.33
CA ARG A 106 23.30 22.15 -5.44
C ARG A 106 22.59 21.55 -4.23
N ASN A 107 22.89 22.03 -3.02
CA ASN A 107 22.41 21.45 -1.77
C ASN A 107 20.89 21.65 -1.61
N ILE A 108 20.21 20.70 -0.97
CA ILE A 108 18.74 20.67 -0.93
C ILE A 108 18.23 21.19 0.41
N LEU A 109 18.78 20.71 1.53
CA LEU A 109 18.27 21.01 2.85
C LEU A 109 18.99 22.20 3.48
N PHE A 110 20.31 22.29 3.32
CA PHE A 110 21.13 23.32 3.96
C PHE A 110 21.93 24.11 2.94
N LYS A 111 22.51 25.24 3.36
CA LYS A 111 23.31 26.09 2.46
C LYS A 111 24.61 25.39 2.10
N THR A 112 25.27 24.77 3.08
CA THR A 112 26.57 24.14 2.88
C THR A 112 26.48 22.63 2.77
N LYS A 113 27.41 22.04 2.01
CA LYS A 113 27.57 20.59 1.89
C LYS A 113 27.95 19.95 3.23
N GLN A 114 28.70 20.66 4.07
CA GLN A 114 29.15 20.18 5.37
C GLN A 114 27.97 20.01 6.34
N GLU A 115 27.12 21.02 6.48
CA GLU A 115 25.90 20.93 7.30
C GLU A 115 25.01 19.78 6.83
N GLU A 116 24.78 19.67 5.52
CA GLU A 116 23.95 18.61 4.95
C GLU A 116 24.55 17.21 5.17
N SER A 117 25.87 17.07 5.05
CA SER A 117 26.56 15.82 5.36
C SER A 117 26.48 15.46 6.85
N GLN A 118 26.60 16.45 7.75
CA GLN A 118 26.48 16.23 9.19
C GLN A 118 25.05 15.83 9.57
N PHE A 119 24.04 16.49 8.97
CA PHE A 119 22.64 16.14 9.13
C PHE A 119 22.36 14.69 8.74
N TYR A 120 22.77 14.25 7.54
CA TYR A 120 22.54 12.88 7.09
C TYR A 120 23.38 11.84 7.86
N LYS A 121 24.58 12.20 8.35
CA LYS A 121 25.37 11.31 9.21
C LYS A 121 24.67 11.06 10.54
N LYS A 122 24.06 12.10 11.12
CA LYS A 122 23.33 12.02 12.38
C LYS A 122 21.95 11.38 12.23
N TYR A 123 21.25 11.70 11.14
CA TYR A 123 19.91 11.21 10.83
C TYR A 123 19.90 10.54 9.45
N PRO A 124 20.34 9.27 9.35
CA PRO A 124 20.41 8.55 8.07
C PRO A 124 19.05 8.41 7.37
N THR A 125 17.97 8.42 8.15
CA THR A 125 16.59 8.43 7.65
C THR A 125 15.77 9.47 8.41
N ILE A 126 14.66 9.92 7.82
CA ILE A 126 13.71 10.82 8.49
C ILE A 126 13.16 10.23 9.80
N TRP A 127 13.13 8.90 9.93
CA TRP A 127 12.69 8.20 11.12
C TRP A 127 13.65 8.36 12.29
N HIS A 128 14.96 8.48 12.03
CA HIS A 128 15.93 8.81 13.08
C HIS A 128 15.66 10.20 13.64
N LEU A 129 15.41 11.18 12.77
CA LEU A 129 15.07 12.54 13.22
C LEU A 129 13.77 12.55 14.03
N ARG A 130 12.72 11.89 13.55
CA ARG A 130 11.44 11.77 14.27
C ARG A 130 11.61 11.07 15.62
N LYS A 131 12.40 10.00 15.68
CA LYS A 131 12.72 9.28 16.93
C LYS A 131 13.43 10.22 17.91
N SER A 132 14.46 10.93 17.48
CA SER A 132 15.19 11.87 18.35
C SER A 132 14.31 13.01 18.86
N LEU A 133 13.39 13.52 18.04
CA LEU A 133 12.39 14.51 18.48
C LEU A 133 11.43 13.93 19.53
N LEU A 134 10.95 12.69 19.36
CA LEU A 134 10.10 12.00 20.34
C LEU A 134 10.81 11.74 21.67
N GLU A 135 12.11 11.48 21.62
CA GLU A 135 12.96 11.23 22.79
C GLU A 135 13.48 12.53 23.42
N ASN A 136 12.99 13.70 22.98
CA ASN A 136 13.39 15.02 23.49
C ASN A 136 14.90 15.28 23.45
N GLN A 137 15.60 14.76 22.43
CA GLN A 137 17.04 14.94 22.28
C GLN A 137 17.36 16.41 21.95
N PRO A 138 18.17 17.14 22.75
CA PRO A 138 18.41 18.57 22.60
C PRO A 138 18.84 18.98 21.18
N ASP A 139 19.72 18.18 20.57
CA ASP A 139 20.22 18.44 19.24
C ASP A 139 19.14 18.41 18.15
N ALA A 140 18.08 17.63 18.34
CA ALA A 140 16.99 17.58 17.37
C ALA A 140 16.13 18.85 17.37
N PHE A 141 16.12 19.57 18.51
CA PHE A 141 15.44 20.85 18.69
C PHE A 141 16.36 22.06 18.45
N SER A 142 17.67 21.83 18.22
CA SER A 142 18.64 22.90 17.98
C SER A 142 18.39 23.72 16.71
N ASP A 143 17.63 23.18 15.75
CA ASP A 143 17.31 23.82 14.48
C ASP A 143 15.84 23.62 14.12
N LEU A 144 15.10 24.72 13.95
CA LEU A 144 13.68 24.70 13.59
C LEU A 144 13.42 23.96 12.27
N ARG A 145 14.38 23.98 11.33
CA ARG A 145 14.29 23.26 10.05
C ARG A 145 14.16 21.75 10.27
N TYR A 146 14.76 21.19 11.34
CA TYR A 146 14.63 19.77 11.67
C TYR A 146 13.20 19.43 12.10
N VAL A 147 12.63 20.25 12.98
CA VAL A 147 11.23 20.12 13.43
C VAL A 147 10.29 20.21 12.21
N TYR A 148 10.50 21.19 11.34
CA TYR A 148 9.74 21.33 10.10
C TYR A 148 9.85 20.07 9.22
N LEU A 149 11.05 19.52 8.99
CA LEU A 149 11.22 18.34 8.15
C LEU A 149 10.48 17.11 8.69
N ALA A 150 10.46 16.92 10.01
CA ALA A 150 9.72 15.86 10.66
C ALA A 150 8.20 16.02 10.49
N ILE A 151 7.66 17.22 10.75
CA ILE A 151 6.23 17.52 10.59
C ILE A 151 5.81 17.45 9.12
N HIS A 152 6.63 17.99 8.22
CA HIS A 152 6.43 17.91 6.78
C HIS A 152 6.27 16.46 6.33
N HIS A 153 7.13 15.55 6.81
CA HIS A 153 7.01 14.13 6.51
C HIS A 153 5.68 13.54 7.01
N ILE A 154 5.26 13.85 8.25
CA ILE A 154 3.99 13.37 8.82
C ILE A 154 2.80 13.87 8.01
N ILE A 155 2.70 15.17 7.73
CA ILE A 155 1.57 15.76 7.00
C ILE A 155 1.52 15.28 5.53
N LYS A 156 2.69 15.08 4.93
CA LYS A 156 2.83 14.60 3.55
C LYS A 156 2.43 13.13 3.40
N TYR A 157 2.67 12.31 4.43
CA TYR A 157 2.39 10.86 4.48
C TYR A 157 1.51 10.51 5.70
N ARG A 158 0.39 11.21 5.83
CA ARG A 158 -0.46 11.26 7.03
C ARG A 158 -1.31 10.01 7.37
N GLY A 159 -1.16 8.92 6.62
CA GLY A 159 -2.03 7.74 6.76
C GLY A 159 -3.49 7.96 6.31
N ASN A 160 -4.38 7.06 6.76
CA ASN A 160 -5.82 7.07 6.46
C ASN A 160 -6.63 7.65 7.64
N PHE A 161 -7.89 8.03 7.39
CA PHE A 161 -8.80 8.68 8.36
C PHE A 161 -10.14 7.95 8.41
N LEU A 162 -10.11 6.62 8.52
CA LEU A 162 -11.32 5.80 8.39
C LEU A 162 -12.17 5.74 9.67
N HIS A 163 -11.59 6.12 10.81
CA HIS A 163 -12.25 6.13 12.11
C HIS A 163 -12.21 7.52 12.72
N GLU A 164 -13.29 7.86 13.41
CA GLU A 164 -13.38 9.06 14.22
C GLU A 164 -12.95 8.74 15.66
N GLY A 165 -12.25 9.68 16.32
CA GLY A 165 -11.84 9.52 17.71
C GLY A 165 -10.38 9.07 17.93
N LYS A 166 -10.07 8.67 19.17
CA LYS A 166 -8.72 8.25 19.59
C LYS A 166 -8.49 6.80 19.20
N ILE A 167 -7.64 6.56 18.21
CA ILE A 167 -7.29 5.22 17.77
C ILE A 167 -6.09 4.70 18.59
N LYS A 168 -6.29 3.64 19.37
CA LYS A 168 -5.18 2.83 19.89
C LYS A 168 -4.85 1.73 18.89
N THR A 169 -4.09 2.08 17.86
CA THR A 169 -3.82 1.18 16.73
C THR A 169 -3.03 -0.08 17.09
N ASN A 170 -2.45 -0.16 18.28
CA ASN A 170 -1.67 -1.30 18.76
C ASN A 170 -2.48 -2.29 19.62
N GLU A 171 -3.79 -2.03 19.82
CA GLU A 171 -4.64 -2.85 20.69
C GLU A 171 -5.99 -3.09 20.01
N LEU A 172 -6.40 -4.36 19.91
CA LEU A 172 -7.79 -4.72 19.70
C LEU A 172 -8.54 -4.62 21.02
N GLN A 173 -9.67 -3.90 21.01
CA GLN A 173 -10.50 -3.67 22.18
C GLN A 173 -11.85 -4.36 22.00
N VAL A 174 -12.59 -4.47 23.10
CA VAL A 174 -13.95 -5.01 23.09
C VAL A 174 -14.88 -4.16 22.21
N GLN A 175 -14.61 -2.86 22.11
CA GLN A 175 -15.39 -1.91 21.30
C GLN A 175 -15.53 -2.33 19.83
N GLN A 176 -14.52 -2.98 19.23
CA GLN A 176 -14.64 -3.44 17.85
C GLN A 176 -15.64 -4.61 17.70
N ILE A 177 -15.70 -5.51 18.68
CA ILE A 177 -16.71 -6.58 18.71
C ILE A 177 -18.09 -5.97 18.92
N GLU A 178 -18.22 -5.00 19.82
CA GLU A 178 -19.50 -4.30 20.05
C GLU A 178 -19.99 -3.60 18.78
N GLN A 179 -19.11 -2.90 18.06
CA GLN A 179 -19.46 -2.28 16.78
C GLN A 179 -19.87 -3.28 15.71
N LEU A 180 -19.20 -4.45 15.65
CA LEU A 180 -19.54 -5.52 14.72
C LEU A 180 -20.90 -6.15 15.06
N ASN A 181 -21.16 -6.43 16.34
CA ASN A 181 -22.46 -6.92 16.79
C ASN A 181 -23.55 -5.92 16.45
N GLN A 182 -23.35 -4.62 16.74
CA GLN A 182 -24.32 -3.57 16.41
C GLN A 182 -24.59 -3.49 14.90
N PHE A 183 -23.56 -3.62 14.06
CA PHE A 183 -23.77 -3.71 12.61
C PHE A 183 -24.66 -4.90 12.23
N LEU A 184 -24.37 -6.10 12.77
CA LEU A 184 -25.11 -7.31 12.46
C LEU A 184 -26.55 -7.29 13.01
N ILE A 185 -26.78 -6.68 14.17
CA ILE A 185 -28.11 -6.47 14.76
C ILE A 185 -28.95 -5.59 13.83
N ASN A 186 -28.40 -4.47 13.36
CA ASN A 186 -29.10 -3.58 12.43
C ASN A 186 -29.40 -4.28 11.10
N LYS A 187 -28.47 -5.09 10.59
CA LYS A 187 -28.71 -5.90 9.38
C LYS A 187 -29.75 -6.98 9.59
N TYR A 188 -29.78 -7.61 10.75
CA TYR A 188 -30.83 -8.54 11.12
C TYR A 188 -32.20 -7.84 11.09
N LYS A 189 -32.31 -6.67 11.71
CA LYS A 189 -33.55 -5.87 11.70
C LYS A 189 -33.97 -5.48 10.28
N GLU A 190 -33.05 -5.06 9.42
CA GLU A 190 -33.34 -4.75 8.02
C GLU A 190 -33.85 -5.95 7.21
N LEU A 191 -33.35 -7.16 7.49
CA LEU A 191 -33.67 -8.36 6.73
C LEU A 191 -34.96 -9.05 7.19
N PHE A 192 -35.24 -9.03 8.50
CA PHE A 192 -36.34 -9.78 9.11
C PHE A 192 -37.47 -8.89 9.65
N ASP A 193 -37.27 -7.56 9.68
CA ASP A 193 -38.21 -6.60 10.30
C ASP A 193 -38.50 -6.92 11.79
N GLU A 194 -37.53 -7.53 12.46
CA GLU A 194 -37.58 -7.95 13.87
C GLU A 194 -36.51 -7.20 14.69
N ASP A 195 -36.86 -6.81 15.92
CA ASP A 195 -35.90 -6.23 16.85
C ASP A 195 -34.92 -7.29 17.36
N GLY A 196 -33.69 -7.24 16.82
CA GLY A 196 -32.58 -8.11 17.22
C GLY A 196 -31.73 -7.56 18.36
N GLU A 197 -32.21 -6.56 19.14
CA GLU A 197 -31.40 -5.84 20.14
C GLU A 197 -30.79 -6.77 21.23
N GLU A 198 -31.43 -7.90 21.52
CA GLU A 198 -30.93 -8.90 22.47
C GLU A 198 -29.92 -9.88 21.86
N LYS A 199 -29.77 -9.91 20.53
CA LYS A 199 -28.85 -10.85 19.86
C LYS A 199 -27.40 -10.42 20.04
N THR A 200 -26.55 -11.40 20.37
CA THR A 200 -25.10 -11.23 20.41
C THR A 200 -24.49 -12.25 19.47
N PHE A 201 -23.85 -11.79 18.38
CA PHE A 201 -23.25 -12.67 17.39
C PHE A 201 -21.84 -13.11 17.80
N ILE A 202 -21.07 -12.24 18.44
CA ILE A 202 -19.77 -12.57 19.04
C ILE A 202 -19.75 -12.09 20.48
N ALA A 203 -19.45 -12.97 21.42
CA ALA A 203 -19.30 -12.59 22.81
C ALA A 203 -18.02 -11.75 23.04
N ASN A 204 -18.11 -10.72 23.89
CA ASN A 204 -17.01 -9.78 24.14
C ASN A 204 -15.67 -10.44 24.55
N HIS A 205 -15.71 -11.57 25.27
CA HIS A 205 -14.51 -12.30 25.69
C HIS A 205 -13.76 -12.98 24.52
N GLN A 206 -14.41 -13.18 23.37
CA GLN A 206 -13.80 -13.76 22.16
C GLN A 206 -12.78 -12.84 21.50
N ILE A 207 -12.64 -11.58 21.96
CA ILE A 207 -11.59 -10.66 21.49
C ILE A 207 -10.18 -11.25 21.66
N VAL A 208 -9.98 -12.04 22.72
CA VAL A 208 -8.69 -12.71 23.00
C VAL A 208 -8.40 -13.76 21.94
N VAL A 209 -9.38 -14.62 21.65
CA VAL A 209 -9.27 -15.68 20.63
C VAL A 209 -9.12 -15.08 19.24
N LEU A 210 -9.89 -14.04 18.91
CA LEU A 210 -9.77 -13.31 17.64
C LEU A 210 -8.36 -12.75 17.46
N LYS A 211 -7.79 -12.14 18.51
CA LYS A 211 -6.42 -11.61 18.49
C LYS A 211 -5.39 -12.72 18.26
N GLU A 212 -5.52 -13.88 18.91
CA GLU A 212 -4.64 -15.03 18.71
C GLU A 212 -4.69 -15.55 17.27
N ILE A 213 -5.89 -15.73 16.71
CA ILE A 213 -6.08 -16.16 15.32
C ILE A 213 -5.42 -15.17 14.35
N LEU A 214 -5.68 -13.88 14.52
CA LEU A 214 -5.15 -12.82 13.66
C LEU A 214 -3.61 -12.77 13.68
N LEU A 215 -3.00 -12.90 14.86
CA LEU A 215 -1.54 -12.81 15.03
C LEU A 215 -0.78 -14.11 14.74
N ASN A 216 -1.45 -15.25 14.57
CA ASN A 216 -0.80 -16.52 14.31
C ASN A 216 -0.06 -16.54 12.96
N LYS A 217 1.27 -16.63 12.95
CA LYS A 217 2.08 -16.63 11.71
C LYS A 217 2.18 -17.99 11.02
N ASN A 218 1.75 -19.06 11.70
CA ASN A 218 1.86 -20.44 11.22
C ASN A 218 0.65 -20.89 10.40
N THR A 219 -0.41 -20.08 10.37
CA THR A 219 -1.65 -20.38 9.63
C THR A 219 -1.83 -19.46 8.42
N ASN A 220 -2.34 -20.04 7.33
CA ASN A 220 -2.65 -19.26 6.13
C ASN A 220 -3.96 -18.46 6.31
N LYS A 221 -4.18 -17.48 5.41
CA LYS A 221 -5.36 -16.60 5.45
C LYS A 221 -6.68 -17.36 5.42
N THR A 222 -6.77 -18.43 4.63
CA THR A 222 -8.00 -19.23 4.49
C THR A 222 -8.35 -19.98 5.77
N THR A 223 -7.35 -20.51 6.46
CA THR A 223 -7.54 -21.18 7.76
C THR A 223 -8.01 -20.17 8.81
N LYS A 224 -7.37 -19.00 8.89
CA LYS A 224 -7.79 -17.92 9.80
C LYS A 224 -9.21 -17.45 9.53
N GLU A 225 -9.59 -17.28 8.25
CA GLU A 225 -10.96 -16.92 7.87
C GLU A 225 -11.97 -17.93 8.44
N LYS A 226 -11.70 -19.24 8.31
CA LYS A 226 -12.57 -20.30 8.85
C LYS A 226 -12.61 -20.28 10.37
N GLU A 227 -11.50 -20.02 11.05
CA GLU A 227 -11.45 -19.93 12.52
C GLU A 227 -12.23 -18.72 13.04
N ILE A 228 -12.12 -17.57 12.37
CA ILE A 228 -12.88 -16.36 12.73
C ILE A 228 -14.38 -16.60 12.55
N LYS A 229 -14.81 -17.27 11.47
CA LYS A 229 -16.23 -17.61 11.25
C LYS A 229 -16.82 -18.45 12.39
N LYS A 230 -16.03 -19.35 12.98
CA LYS A 230 -16.48 -20.19 14.12
C LYS A 230 -16.72 -19.41 15.41
N LEU A 231 -16.23 -18.17 15.50
CA LEU A 231 -16.48 -17.32 16.66
C LEU A 231 -17.89 -16.72 16.66
N PHE A 232 -18.54 -16.70 15.50
CA PHE A 232 -19.89 -16.18 15.38
C PHE A 232 -20.91 -17.25 15.78
N ASP A 233 -21.87 -16.85 16.59
CA ASP A 233 -23.08 -17.59 16.87
C ASP A 233 -24.22 -17.06 15.99
N TYR A 234 -24.49 -17.76 14.89
CA TYR A 234 -25.45 -17.35 13.85
C TYR A 234 -26.13 -18.56 13.19
N ALA A 235 -26.17 -19.69 13.89
CA ALA A 235 -26.69 -20.95 13.37
C ALA A 235 -28.12 -20.82 12.81
N ASP A 236 -28.91 -19.89 13.33
CA ASP A 236 -30.30 -19.64 12.93
C ASP A 236 -30.47 -18.51 11.91
N CYS A 237 -29.39 -17.99 11.30
CA CYS A 237 -29.44 -16.81 10.43
C CYS A 237 -28.52 -16.92 9.20
N GLU A 238 -28.86 -17.82 8.27
CA GLU A 238 -28.13 -18.01 7.01
C GLU A 238 -28.00 -16.71 6.19
N SER A 239 -28.97 -15.80 6.27
CA SER A 239 -28.97 -14.52 5.54
C SER A 239 -27.85 -13.56 5.95
N LEU A 240 -27.24 -13.74 7.14
CA LEU A 240 -26.10 -12.93 7.60
C LEU A 240 -24.73 -13.51 7.17
N GLU A 241 -24.68 -14.75 6.66
CA GLU A 241 -23.43 -15.40 6.25
C GLU A 241 -22.62 -14.59 5.23
N PRO A 242 -23.20 -13.89 4.23
CA PRO A 242 -22.43 -13.03 3.34
C PRO A 242 -21.65 -11.92 4.08
N TYR A 243 -22.25 -11.30 5.10
CA TYR A 243 -21.65 -10.23 5.90
C TYR A 243 -20.57 -10.80 6.84
N ILE A 244 -20.85 -11.90 7.52
CA ILE A 244 -19.88 -12.61 8.38
C ILE A 244 -18.67 -13.06 7.54
N SER A 245 -18.91 -13.61 6.35
CA SER A 245 -17.86 -13.99 5.41
C SER A 245 -17.08 -12.79 4.88
N CYS A 246 -17.74 -11.65 4.65
CA CYS A 246 -17.08 -10.41 4.25
C CYS A 246 -16.11 -9.94 5.33
N PHE A 247 -16.58 -9.81 6.58
CA PHE A 247 -15.74 -9.43 7.71
C PHE A 247 -14.57 -10.38 7.90
N SER A 248 -14.85 -11.69 8.00
CA SER A 248 -13.84 -12.71 8.33
C SER A 248 -12.72 -12.76 7.28
N LYS A 249 -13.09 -12.61 6.00
CA LYS A 249 -12.14 -12.62 4.89
C LYS A 249 -11.34 -11.33 4.80
N LEU A 250 -11.96 -10.18 5.07
CA LEU A 250 -11.27 -8.88 5.02
C LEU A 250 -10.36 -8.66 6.23
N ALA A 251 -10.77 -9.10 7.43
CA ALA A 251 -9.96 -9.00 8.65
C ALA A 251 -8.57 -9.64 8.50
N VAL A 252 -8.46 -10.72 7.71
CA VAL A 252 -7.19 -11.40 7.39
C VAL A 252 -6.48 -10.85 6.13
N GLY A 253 -6.98 -9.75 5.56
CA GLY A 253 -6.44 -9.11 4.36
C GLY A 253 -6.67 -9.90 3.06
N GLY A 254 -7.77 -10.66 3.00
CA GLY A 254 -8.22 -11.37 1.81
C GLY A 254 -8.93 -10.46 0.80
N LYS A 255 -9.22 -11.01 -0.38
CA LYS A 255 -10.03 -10.37 -1.42
C LYS A 255 -11.46 -10.92 -1.36
N PHE A 256 -12.44 -10.03 -1.19
CA PHE A 256 -13.86 -10.39 -1.11
C PHE A 256 -14.60 -9.95 -2.38
N ASP A 257 -15.58 -10.75 -2.81
CA ASP A 257 -16.44 -10.47 -3.97
C ASP A 257 -17.73 -9.81 -3.48
N LEU A 258 -17.91 -8.53 -3.83
CA LEU A 258 -19.01 -7.71 -3.35
C LEU A 258 -20.35 -8.13 -3.96
N ALA A 259 -20.37 -8.92 -5.04
CA ALA A 259 -21.60 -9.44 -5.63
C ALA A 259 -22.41 -10.27 -4.62
N LYS A 260 -21.72 -10.90 -3.66
CA LYS A 260 -22.34 -11.63 -2.56
C LYS A 260 -23.14 -10.76 -1.58
N LEU A 261 -22.87 -9.46 -1.58
CA LEU A 261 -23.60 -8.45 -0.80
C LEU A 261 -24.54 -7.61 -1.68
N GLY A 262 -24.71 -7.96 -2.96
CA GLY A 262 -25.55 -7.20 -3.90
C GLY A 262 -24.86 -5.99 -4.55
N TYR A 263 -23.54 -5.85 -4.46
CA TYR A 263 -22.80 -4.76 -5.10
C TYR A 263 -21.87 -5.26 -6.20
N GLU A 264 -21.54 -4.41 -7.17
CA GLU A 264 -20.58 -4.77 -8.21
C GLU A 264 -19.12 -4.71 -7.75
N GLY A 265 -18.36 -5.74 -8.13
CA GLY A 265 -16.90 -5.75 -8.07
C GLY A 265 -16.35 -6.49 -6.86
N ASP A 266 -15.09 -6.22 -6.54
CA ASP A 266 -14.39 -6.86 -5.44
C ASP A 266 -13.92 -5.83 -4.41
N ILE A 267 -13.39 -6.29 -3.28
CA ILE A 267 -12.73 -5.42 -2.30
C ILE A 267 -11.53 -6.12 -1.66
N GLN A 268 -10.45 -5.36 -1.51
CA GLN A 268 -9.22 -5.77 -0.85
C GLN A 268 -8.51 -4.53 -0.33
N PHE A 269 -7.97 -4.57 0.90
CA PHE A 269 -7.34 -3.40 1.52
C PHE A 269 -6.05 -2.93 0.84
N SER A 270 -5.39 -3.78 0.06
CA SER A 270 -4.21 -3.43 -0.74
C SER A 270 -4.54 -2.66 -2.03
N ASP A 271 -5.82 -2.52 -2.38
CA ASP A 271 -6.26 -1.80 -3.57
C ASP A 271 -6.03 -0.28 -3.41
N PRO A 272 -5.27 0.39 -4.30
CA PRO A 272 -5.06 1.84 -4.27
C PRO A 272 -6.36 2.66 -4.38
N LEU A 273 -7.44 2.07 -4.90
CA LEU A 273 -8.76 2.67 -5.04
C LEU A 273 -9.72 2.25 -3.92
N PHE A 274 -9.23 1.60 -2.85
CA PHE A 274 -10.04 1.16 -1.72
C PHE A 274 -10.91 2.28 -1.13
N GLU A 275 -10.34 3.48 -0.90
CA GLU A 275 -11.11 4.63 -0.38
C GLU A 275 -12.30 5.02 -1.29
N GLU A 276 -12.22 4.72 -2.59
CA GLU A 276 -13.31 5.02 -3.53
C GLU A 276 -14.46 4.02 -3.45
N LYS A 277 -14.24 2.84 -2.85
CA LYS A 277 -15.26 1.80 -2.62
C LYS A 277 -16.24 2.20 -1.52
N ALA A 278 -15.90 3.16 -0.65
CA ALA A 278 -16.80 3.68 0.38
C ALA A 278 -18.13 4.21 -0.17
N SER A 279 -18.11 4.89 -1.32
CA SER A 279 -19.35 5.40 -1.92
C SER A 279 -20.23 4.33 -2.56
N ILE A 280 -19.69 3.14 -2.83
CA ILE A 280 -20.44 2.04 -3.44
C ILE A 280 -21.26 1.33 -2.36
N LEU A 281 -20.64 1.11 -1.20
CA LEU A 281 -21.15 0.26 -0.13
C LEU A 281 -22.06 0.99 0.87
N GLN A 282 -22.09 2.32 0.85
CA GLN A 282 -22.96 3.13 1.72
C GLN A 282 -22.90 2.67 3.19
N ASP A 283 -24.02 2.20 3.75
CA ASP A 283 -24.12 1.75 5.14
C ASP A 283 -23.31 0.47 5.42
N ASP A 284 -23.16 -0.42 4.42
CA ASP A 284 -22.35 -1.63 4.51
C ASP A 284 -20.85 -1.36 4.57
N PHE A 285 -20.42 -0.13 4.24
CA PHE A 285 -19.03 0.27 4.39
C PHE A 285 -18.58 0.21 5.85
N ARG A 286 -19.50 0.35 6.82
CA ARG A 286 -19.17 0.26 8.24
C ARG A 286 -18.57 -1.10 8.62
N LEU A 287 -19.12 -2.20 8.09
CA LEU A 287 -18.58 -3.54 8.28
C LEU A 287 -17.13 -3.64 7.77
N ILE A 288 -16.88 -3.04 6.61
CA ILE A 288 -15.56 -3.04 5.97
C ILE A 288 -14.57 -2.20 6.76
N ALA A 289 -15.00 -1.07 7.32
CA ALA A 289 -14.19 -0.25 8.21
C ALA A 289 -13.78 -1.03 9.47
N ILE A 290 -14.72 -1.74 10.11
CA ILE A 290 -14.43 -2.59 11.29
C ILE A 290 -13.45 -3.71 10.93
N ALA A 291 -13.66 -4.40 9.80
CA ALA A 291 -12.72 -5.42 9.32
C ALA A 291 -11.33 -4.84 9.02
N LYS A 292 -11.26 -3.57 8.60
CA LYS A 292 -9.99 -2.90 8.34
C LYS A 292 -9.24 -2.57 9.62
N GLU A 293 -9.92 -2.30 10.74
CA GLU A 293 -9.23 -2.15 12.03
C GLU A 293 -8.47 -3.41 12.41
N MET A 294 -9.09 -4.58 12.21
CA MET A 294 -8.46 -5.89 12.45
C MET A 294 -7.22 -6.07 11.58
N TYR A 295 -7.35 -5.74 10.29
CA TYR A 295 -6.25 -5.82 9.34
C TYR A 295 -5.11 -4.84 9.68
N ASP A 296 -5.44 -3.57 9.94
CA ASP A 296 -4.47 -2.54 10.29
C ASP A 296 -3.76 -2.88 11.60
N PHE A 297 -4.47 -3.44 12.59
CA PHE A 297 -3.89 -3.94 13.84
C PHE A 297 -2.83 -5.00 13.57
N VAL A 298 -3.10 -6.00 12.74
CA VAL A 298 -2.12 -7.05 12.39
C VAL A 298 -0.90 -6.42 11.71
N ILE A 299 -1.12 -5.55 10.72
CA ILE A 299 -0.03 -4.86 10.00
C ILE A 299 0.82 -4.02 10.95
N LEU A 300 0.20 -3.30 11.90
CA LEU A 300 0.91 -2.46 12.84
C LEU A 300 1.63 -3.28 13.91
N ASN A 301 1.05 -4.37 14.39
CA ASN A 301 1.72 -5.30 15.29
C ASN A 301 2.97 -5.91 14.63
N ASP A 302 2.85 -6.33 13.37
CA ASP A 302 3.96 -6.88 12.59
C ASP A 302 5.03 -5.84 12.25
N LEU A 303 4.63 -4.58 12.05
CA LEU A 303 5.55 -3.48 11.77
C LEU A 303 6.28 -3.02 13.04
N LEU A 304 5.57 -2.94 14.17
CA LEU A 304 6.13 -2.46 15.42
C LEU A 304 7.10 -3.47 16.02
N LYS A 305 6.87 -4.80 15.93
CA LYS A 305 7.75 -5.83 16.51
C LYS A 305 8.25 -5.44 17.91
N ASP A 306 7.31 -5.15 18.80
CA ASP A 306 7.53 -4.73 20.19
C ASP A 306 8.17 -3.34 20.38
N GLN A 307 8.37 -2.57 19.32
CA GLN A 307 8.85 -1.20 19.42
C GLN A 307 7.72 -0.25 19.88
N PRO A 308 8.03 0.75 20.72
CA PRO A 308 7.02 1.61 21.36
C PRO A 308 6.27 2.51 20.38
N ASN A 309 6.87 2.81 19.22
CA ASN A 309 6.25 3.66 18.21
C ASN A 309 6.84 3.38 16.81
N LEU A 310 6.14 3.89 15.80
CA LEU A 310 6.50 3.72 14.39
C LEU A 310 7.91 4.24 14.04
N SER A 311 8.35 5.35 14.64
CA SER A 311 9.68 5.89 14.34
C SER A 311 10.78 4.96 14.85
N THR A 312 10.61 4.43 16.06
CA THR A 312 11.55 3.44 16.62
C THR A 312 11.53 2.14 15.83
N ALA A 313 10.36 1.65 15.41
CA ALA A 313 10.23 0.48 14.54
C ALA A 313 10.98 0.65 13.21
N MET A 314 10.80 1.78 12.53
CA MET A 314 11.47 2.05 11.26
C MET A 314 12.99 2.25 11.41
N VAL A 315 13.44 2.78 12.55
CA VAL A 315 14.87 2.82 12.91
C VAL A 315 15.40 1.41 13.13
N HIS A 316 14.67 0.55 13.85
CA HIS A 316 15.06 -0.84 14.06
C HIS A 316 15.21 -1.60 12.72
N VAL A 317 14.25 -1.47 11.79
CA VAL A 317 14.35 -2.04 10.44
C VAL A 317 15.62 -1.59 9.70
N TYR A 318 15.97 -0.30 9.79
CA TYR A 318 17.19 0.22 9.18
C TYR A 318 18.45 -0.37 9.81
N GLU A 319 18.48 -0.47 11.13
CA GLU A 319 19.62 -1.00 11.88
C GLU A 319 19.83 -2.50 11.65
N THR A 320 18.76 -3.29 11.63
CA THR A 320 18.79 -4.70 11.25
C THR A 320 19.35 -4.87 9.83
N HIS A 321 18.79 -4.15 8.85
CA HIS A 321 19.31 -4.21 7.48
C HIS A 321 20.78 -3.80 7.39
N ARG A 322 21.22 -2.79 8.16
CA ARG A 322 22.63 -2.36 8.20
C ARG A 322 23.55 -3.46 8.73
N GLN A 323 23.13 -4.14 9.80
CA GLN A 323 23.88 -5.24 10.41
C GLN A 323 23.93 -6.46 9.47
N ASP A 324 22.79 -6.87 8.94
CA ASP A 324 22.68 -8.03 8.04
C ASP A 324 23.46 -7.80 6.74
N LEU A 325 23.41 -6.59 6.18
CA LEU A 325 24.21 -6.24 5.00
C LEU A 325 25.72 -6.33 5.28
N LYS A 326 26.14 -5.96 6.50
CA LYS A 326 27.56 -6.08 6.89
C LYS A 326 27.95 -7.56 6.95
N LYS A 327 27.18 -8.38 7.67
CA LYS A 327 27.39 -9.83 7.76
C LYS A 327 27.45 -10.49 6.38
N LEU A 328 26.48 -10.18 5.51
CA LEU A 328 26.44 -10.69 4.14
C LEU A 328 27.69 -10.28 3.35
N LYS A 329 28.14 -9.03 3.46
CA LYS A 329 29.37 -8.58 2.79
C LYS A 329 30.59 -9.34 3.28
N ASP A 330 30.71 -9.54 4.58
CA ASP A 330 31.83 -10.25 5.20
C ASP A 330 31.83 -11.73 4.77
N ILE A 331 30.68 -12.40 4.74
CA ILE A 331 30.55 -13.78 4.23
C ILE A 331 30.95 -13.87 2.76
N ILE A 332 30.49 -12.94 1.92
CA ILE A 332 30.83 -12.93 0.49
C ILE A 332 32.34 -12.65 0.27
N ILE A 333 32.97 -11.88 1.15
CA ILE A 333 34.43 -11.66 1.11
C ILE A 333 35.18 -12.96 1.42
N ASP A 334 34.72 -13.76 2.38
CA ASP A 334 35.33 -15.06 2.68
C ASP A 334 35.20 -16.03 1.50
N ILE A 335 34.01 -16.09 0.90
CA ILE A 335 33.76 -16.91 -0.29
C ILE A 335 34.71 -16.51 -1.43
N ASP A 336 34.83 -15.20 -1.69
CA ASP A 336 35.76 -14.69 -2.72
C ASP A 336 37.21 -15.09 -2.42
N ALA A 337 37.65 -14.95 -1.16
CA ALA A 337 39.02 -15.25 -0.74
C ALA A 337 39.32 -16.75 -0.85
N ASN A 338 38.44 -17.60 -0.32
CA ASN A 338 38.63 -19.05 -0.30
C ASN A 338 38.53 -19.68 -1.69
N LYS A 339 37.74 -19.08 -2.60
CA LYS A 339 37.70 -19.48 -4.02
C LYS A 339 38.81 -18.85 -4.87
N GLY A 340 39.61 -17.95 -4.31
CA GLY A 340 40.64 -17.23 -5.07
C GLY A 340 40.08 -16.34 -6.18
N LEU A 341 38.84 -15.86 -6.06
CA LEU A 341 38.20 -15.02 -7.07
C LEU A 341 38.82 -13.62 -7.08
N GLN A 342 39.13 -13.11 -8.28
CA GLN A 342 39.78 -11.81 -8.46
C GLN A 342 38.93 -10.88 -9.32
N ASN A 343 39.19 -9.58 -9.20
CA ASN A 343 38.61 -8.53 -10.04
C ASN A 343 37.07 -8.64 -10.17
N ASN A 344 36.58 -8.72 -11.41
CA ASN A 344 35.15 -8.74 -11.72
C ASN A 344 34.49 -10.12 -11.52
N ASP A 345 35.28 -11.17 -11.30
CA ASP A 345 34.76 -12.51 -11.07
C ASP A 345 34.25 -12.71 -9.64
N ARG A 346 34.72 -11.87 -8.72
CA ARG A 346 34.29 -11.79 -7.33
C ARG A 346 32.78 -11.65 -7.19
N TRP A 347 32.18 -12.48 -6.34
CA TRP A 347 30.79 -12.33 -5.91
C TRP A 347 30.55 -10.98 -5.26
N TYR A 348 31.53 -10.43 -4.52
CA TYR A 348 31.39 -9.09 -3.97
C TYR A 348 31.17 -8.04 -5.06
N PHE A 349 31.91 -8.13 -6.17
CA PHE A 349 31.73 -7.21 -7.30
C PHE A 349 30.36 -7.42 -7.95
N LYS A 350 30.02 -8.67 -8.30
CA LYS A 350 28.75 -9.01 -8.95
C LYS A 350 27.53 -8.60 -8.13
N LEU A 351 27.57 -8.77 -6.80
CA LEU A 351 26.47 -8.42 -5.91
C LEU A 351 26.38 -6.92 -5.61
N PHE A 352 27.50 -6.27 -5.31
CA PHE A 352 27.51 -4.93 -4.70
C PHE A 352 28.10 -3.81 -5.56
N LYS A 353 28.64 -4.10 -6.75
CA LYS A 353 29.25 -3.10 -7.63
C LYS A 353 28.83 -3.18 -9.09
N ASP A 354 28.46 -4.36 -9.59
CA ASP A 354 28.09 -4.52 -11.00
C ASP A 354 26.77 -3.82 -11.30
N LYS A 355 26.82 -2.87 -12.23
CA LYS A 355 25.65 -2.08 -12.65
C LYS A 355 24.70 -2.87 -13.55
N ASN A 356 25.21 -3.91 -14.21
CA ASN A 356 24.51 -4.63 -15.27
C ASN A 356 23.94 -5.97 -14.79
N SER A 357 24.40 -6.49 -13.65
CA SER A 357 23.87 -7.73 -13.06
C SER A 357 22.40 -7.56 -12.60
N PRO A 358 21.46 -8.38 -13.11
CA PRO A 358 20.08 -8.38 -12.64
C PRO A 358 20.00 -8.99 -11.24
N LYS A 359 18.99 -8.60 -10.48
CA LYS A 359 18.67 -9.19 -9.15
C LYS A 359 19.79 -9.07 -8.11
N ASN A 360 20.80 -8.24 -8.34
CA ASN A 360 21.87 -7.99 -7.37
C ASN A 360 21.50 -6.87 -6.39
N TYR A 361 22.36 -6.61 -5.40
CA TYR A 361 22.09 -5.59 -4.39
C TYR A 361 22.01 -4.19 -4.99
N CYS A 362 22.86 -3.86 -5.97
CA CYS A 362 22.81 -2.56 -6.67
C CYS A 362 21.45 -2.31 -7.35
N ALA A 363 20.90 -3.33 -8.02
CA ALA A 363 19.59 -3.29 -8.63
C ALA A 363 18.49 -3.20 -7.56
N PHE A 364 18.60 -3.96 -6.47
CA PHE A 364 17.63 -3.97 -5.36
C PHE A 364 17.50 -2.61 -4.66
N VAL A 365 18.62 -1.94 -4.35
CA VAL A 365 18.61 -0.59 -3.76
C VAL A 365 18.50 0.52 -4.82
N HIS A 366 18.50 0.15 -6.10
CA HIS A 366 18.48 1.04 -7.25
C HIS A 366 19.55 2.14 -7.17
N LYS A 367 20.76 1.75 -6.75
CA LYS A 367 21.92 2.63 -6.61
C LYS A 367 23.02 2.11 -7.53
N ASN A 368 23.45 2.94 -8.48
CA ASN A 368 24.45 2.58 -9.48
C ASN A 368 24.06 1.30 -10.28
N SER A 369 22.80 1.18 -10.70
CA SER A 369 22.33 0.04 -11.50
C SER A 369 21.61 0.52 -12.75
N ASN A 370 21.81 -0.20 -13.86
CA ASN A 370 21.07 -0.04 -15.12
C ASN A 370 19.90 -1.03 -15.21
N GLN A 371 19.71 -1.86 -14.19
CA GLN A 371 18.70 -2.92 -14.18
C GLN A 371 17.44 -2.47 -13.46
N LYS A 372 16.32 -3.12 -13.82
CA LYS A 372 15.06 -2.96 -13.11
C LYS A 372 15.21 -3.46 -11.68
N ARG A 373 14.60 -2.76 -10.72
CA ARG A 373 14.57 -3.17 -9.32
C ARG A 373 13.86 -4.53 -9.19
N PRO A 374 14.53 -5.59 -8.71
CA PRO A 374 13.91 -6.89 -8.43
C PRO A 374 12.94 -6.80 -7.24
N SER A 375 12.05 -7.77 -7.11
CA SER A 375 11.30 -7.95 -5.85
C SER A 375 12.23 -8.40 -4.73
N ILE A 376 11.80 -8.23 -3.48
CA ILE A 376 12.57 -8.72 -2.32
C ILE A 376 12.70 -10.25 -2.36
N ASP A 377 11.66 -10.96 -2.80
CA ASP A 377 11.67 -12.42 -2.90
C ASP A 377 12.67 -12.91 -3.96
N GLU A 378 12.73 -12.23 -5.11
CA GLU A 378 13.70 -12.53 -6.16
C GLU A 378 15.14 -12.28 -5.67
N PHE A 379 15.38 -11.16 -5.00
CA PHE A 379 16.69 -10.85 -4.43
C PHE A 379 17.10 -11.88 -3.37
N ASN A 380 16.20 -12.17 -2.42
CA ASN A 380 16.45 -13.13 -1.35
C ASN A 380 16.71 -14.55 -1.90
N LYS A 381 15.98 -14.96 -2.94
CA LYS A 381 16.23 -16.23 -3.63
C LYS A 381 17.63 -16.29 -4.23
N THR A 382 18.07 -15.23 -4.93
CA THR A 382 19.42 -15.17 -5.50
C THR A 382 20.51 -15.21 -4.43
N ILE A 383 20.33 -14.49 -3.31
CA ILE A 383 21.29 -14.55 -2.19
C ILE A 383 21.32 -15.96 -1.59
N LYS A 384 20.17 -16.56 -1.33
CA LYS A 384 20.05 -17.91 -0.78
C LYS A 384 20.77 -18.94 -1.64
N GLU A 385 20.56 -18.93 -2.96
CA GLU A 385 21.24 -19.83 -3.89
C GLU A 385 22.77 -19.70 -3.85
N ILE A 386 23.30 -18.48 -3.66
CA ILE A 386 24.74 -18.24 -3.52
C ILE A 386 25.24 -18.79 -2.18
N LEU A 387 24.54 -18.47 -1.08
CA LEU A 387 24.94 -18.89 0.27
C LEU A 387 24.91 -20.42 0.42
N GLU A 388 23.88 -21.09 -0.08
CA GLU A 388 23.79 -22.56 -0.05
C GLU A 388 24.89 -23.21 -0.89
N LYS A 389 25.20 -22.66 -2.06
CA LYS A 389 26.23 -23.21 -2.95
C LYS A 389 27.64 -23.09 -2.37
N TYR A 390 27.93 -22.03 -1.63
CA TYR A 390 29.27 -21.70 -1.14
C TYR A 390 29.37 -21.77 0.40
N GLN A 391 28.45 -22.47 1.07
CA GLN A 391 28.44 -22.60 2.54
C GLN A 391 29.76 -23.13 3.13
N ASN A 392 30.44 -24.02 2.39
CA ASN A 392 31.72 -24.62 2.80
C ASN A 392 32.92 -23.68 2.60
N ASP A 393 32.72 -22.59 1.87
CA ASP A 393 33.74 -21.56 1.60
C ASP A 393 33.62 -20.37 2.57
N VAL A 394 32.79 -20.48 3.61
CA VAL A 394 32.62 -19.49 4.68
C VAL A 394 33.47 -19.88 5.88
N SER A 395 34.21 -18.92 6.46
CA SER A 395 35.04 -19.17 7.64
C SER A 395 34.22 -19.69 8.84
N LEU A 396 34.85 -20.52 9.68
CA LEU A 396 34.20 -21.09 10.87
C LEU A 396 33.63 -20.00 11.80
N GLU A 397 34.32 -18.86 11.91
CA GLU A 397 33.92 -17.72 12.72
C GLU A 397 32.61 -17.06 12.26
N ARG A 398 32.20 -17.28 11.01
CA ARG A 398 31.00 -16.67 10.40
C ARG A 398 29.89 -17.66 10.10
N GLN A 399 30.03 -18.92 10.52
CA GLN A 399 29.01 -19.95 10.33
C GLN A 399 27.70 -19.64 11.06
N ASP A 400 27.76 -18.96 12.21
CA ASP A 400 26.56 -18.56 12.94
C ASP A 400 25.84 -17.40 12.24
N ASP A 401 26.57 -16.45 11.67
CA ASP A 401 26.00 -15.39 10.84
C ASP A 401 25.35 -15.95 9.56
N LEU A 402 25.95 -16.99 8.97
CA LEU A 402 25.39 -17.71 7.83
C LEU A 402 24.07 -18.41 8.16
N LYS A 403 23.89 -18.93 9.38
CA LYS A 403 22.63 -19.57 9.81
C LYS A 403 21.51 -18.56 10.07
N ILE A 404 21.86 -17.32 10.42
CA ILE A 404 20.91 -16.24 10.70
C ILE A 404 20.35 -15.65 9.40
N LEU A 405 21.20 -15.56 8.36
CA LEU A 405 20.86 -15.05 7.02
C LEU A 405 20.17 -16.11 6.15
#